data_AF-X1IPL7-F1
#
_entry.id   AF-X1IPL7-F1
#
_cell.length_a   1.000
_cell.length_b   1.000
_cell.length_c   1.000
_cell.angle_alpha   90.00
_cell.angle_beta   90.00
_cell.angle_gamma   90.00
#
_symmetry.space_group_name_H-M   'P 1'
#
loop_
_entity.id
_entity.type
_entity.pdbx_description
1 polymer ?
#
loop_
_entity_poly.entity_id
_entity_poly.type
_entity_poly.pdbx_seq_one_letter_code
_entity_poly.pdbx_strand_id
1 'polypeptide(L)'
;MGQTTYSNFDDFKEAVSGAQAGDEIVLARRRYEAESIPMDSILGTEENPIIIRAEEIGSDTLDDGTYFDLRHCSFITIQGLN
;
A
#
# COMPACT_ATOMS: atom_id res chain seq x y z
N MET A 1 3.53 2.96 -16.57
CA MET A 1 2.88 2.91 -15.25
C MET A 1 2.20 1.55 -15.17
N GLY A 2 2.77 0.63 -14.38
CA GLY A 2 2.18 -0.70 -14.19
C GLY A 2 1.31 -0.64 -12.95
N GLN A 3 -0.01 -0.62 -13.13
CA GLN A 3 -0.93 -0.79 -12.01
C GLN A 3 -0.91 -2.28 -11.64
N THR A 4 -0.55 -2.60 -10.40
CA THR A 4 -0.57 -3.99 -9.92
C THR A 4 -1.62 -4.13 -8.81
N THR A 5 -2.65 -4.93 -9.09
CA THR A 5 -3.71 -5.25 -8.13
C THR A 5 -3.38 -6.55 -7.40
N TYR A 6 -3.39 -6.50 -6.07
CA TYR A 6 -3.06 -7.62 -5.19
C TYR A 6 -4.32 -8.12 -4.49
N SER A 7 -4.61 -9.42 -4.60
CA SER A 7 -5.75 -10.07 -3.93
C SER A 7 -5.37 -10.93 -2.72
N ASN A 8 -4.07 -10.94 -2.40
CA ASN A 8 -3.42 -11.58 -1.27
C ASN A 8 -2.69 -10.50 -0.46
N PHE A 9 -2.83 -10.54 0.88
CA PHE A 9 -2.26 -9.52 1.76
C PHE A 9 -0.73 -9.60 1.87
N ASP A 10 -0.15 -10.80 1.87
CA ASP A 10 1.30 -10.99 1.92
C ASP A 10 1.96 -10.41 0.67
N ASP A 11 1.40 -10.71 -0.52
CA ASP A 11 1.90 -10.14 -1.79
C ASP A 11 1.77 -8.61 -1.81
N PHE A 12 0.67 -8.08 -1.27
CA PHE A 12 0.47 -6.64 -1.13
C PHE A 12 1.50 -6.02 -0.19
N LYS A 13 1.74 -6.64 0.97
CA LYS A 13 2.73 -6.19 1.95
C LYS A 13 4.14 -6.20 1.38
N GLU A 14 4.52 -7.24 0.65
CA GLU A 14 5.80 -7.32 -0.04
C GLU A 14 5.93 -6.21 -1.09
N ALA A 15 4.88 -5.96 -1.87
CA ALA A 15 4.86 -4.89 -2.85
C ALA A 15 5.02 -3.50 -2.21
N VAL A 16 4.31 -3.24 -1.12
CA VAL A 16 4.41 -1.96 -0.38
C VAL A 16 5.79 -1.79 0.24
N SER A 17 6.36 -2.85 0.80
CA SER A 17 7.69 -2.82 1.43
C SER A 17 8.84 -2.70 0.41
N GLY A 18 8.58 -3.03 -0.86
CA GLY A 18 9.53 -2.94 -1.97
C GLY A 18 9.26 -1.80 -2.95
N ALA A 19 8.30 -0.92 -2.64
CA ALA A 19 7.79 0.07 -3.58
C ALA A 19 8.87 1.07 -4.03
N GLN A 20 8.84 1.42 -5.32
CA GLN A 20 9.72 2.38 -5.96
C GLN A 20 8.93 3.61 -6.42
N ALA A 21 9.62 4.74 -6.58
CA ALA A 21 9.02 5.98 -7.07
C ALA A 21 8.23 5.76 -8.37
N GLY A 22 6.94 6.13 -8.37
CA GLY A 22 6.02 5.96 -9.49
C GLY A 22 5.20 4.67 -9.48
N ASP A 23 5.41 3.79 -8.49
CA ASP A 23 4.59 2.58 -8.34
C ASP A 23 3.17 2.92 -7.89
N GLU A 24 2.22 2.19 -8.48
CA GLU A 24 0.82 2.18 -8.07
C GLU A 24 0.43 0.76 -7.62
N ILE A 25 0.20 0.63 -6.32
CA ILE A 25 -0.11 -0.62 -5.64
C ILE A 25 -1.58 -0.56 -5.22
N VAL A 26 -2.36 -1.52 -5.71
CA VAL A 26 -3.81 -1.57 -5.50
C VAL A 26 -4.19 -2.82 -4.70
N LEU A 27 -4.90 -2.65 -3.59
CA LEU A 27 -5.46 -3.76 -2.81
C LEU A 27 -6.86 -4.11 -3.33
N ALA A 28 -7.08 -5.36 -3.72
CA ALA A 28 -8.37 -5.82 -4.22
C ALA A 28 -9.45 -5.79 -3.14
N ARG A 29 -10.71 -5.69 -3.55
CA ARG A 29 -11.87 -5.74 -2.64
C ARG A 29 -11.97 -7.09 -1.93
N ARG A 30 -11.46 -7.19 -0.70
CA ARG A 30 -11.63 -8.35 0.20
C ARG A 30 -11.45 -7.96 1.67
N ARG A 31 -11.83 -8.90 2.53
CA ARG A 31 -11.47 -8.89 3.94
C ARG A 31 -10.13 -9.59 4.12
N TYR A 32 -9.21 -8.98 4.86
CA TYR A 32 -7.87 -9.49 5.10
C TYR A 32 -7.61 -9.56 6.62
N GLU A 33 -7.04 -10.68 7.06
CA GLU A 33 -6.36 -10.75 8.35
C GLU A 33 -5.03 -10.03 8.19
N ALA A 34 -5.04 -8.74 8.50
CA ALA A 34 -3.96 -7.86 8.16
C ALA A 34 -3.06 -7.62 9.37
N GLU A 35 -1.79 -7.32 9.09
CA GLU A 35 -0.75 -7.13 10.09
C GLU A 35 0.05 -5.86 9.79
N SER A 36 1.09 -5.59 10.57
CA SER A 36 1.94 -4.42 10.34
C SER A 36 2.60 -4.45 8.95
N ILE A 37 2.55 -3.33 8.25
CA ILE A 37 3.23 -3.11 6.97
C ILE A 37 4.44 -2.18 7.22
N PRO A 38 5.66 -2.73 7.34
CA PRO A 38 6.85 -1.94 7.57
C PRO A 38 7.29 -1.23 6.28
N MET A 39 7.36 0.09 6.32
CA MET A 39 7.89 0.91 5.23
C MET A 39 9.14 1.62 5.72
N ASP A 40 10.30 1.02 5.47
CA ASP A 40 11.59 1.60 5.83
C ASP A 40 12.27 2.16 4.57
N SER A 41 12.55 3.47 4.57
CA SER A 41 13.33 4.12 3.53
C SER A 41 12.70 4.03 2.13
N ILE A 42 11.37 4.06 2.07
CA ILE A 42 10.59 4.07 0.83
C ILE A 42 10.43 5.51 0.33
N LEU A 43 11.07 5.81 -0.80
CA LEU A 43 11.24 7.18 -1.31
C LEU A 43 10.56 7.34 -2.67
N GLY A 44 9.38 7.94 -2.67
CA GLY A 44 8.81 8.55 -3.88
C GLY A 44 9.47 9.89 -4.20
N THR A 45 9.09 10.49 -5.32
CA THR A 45 9.48 11.87 -5.67
C THR A 45 8.24 12.71 -6.00
N GLU A 46 8.39 14.03 -6.08
CA GLU A 46 7.30 14.93 -6.46
C GLU A 46 6.73 14.60 -7.85
N GLU A 47 7.61 14.23 -8.79
CA GLU A 47 7.21 13.83 -10.15
C GLU A 47 6.66 12.40 -10.22
N ASN A 48 7.11 11.52 -9.32
CA ASN A 48 6.75 10.10 -9.30
C ASN A 48 6.45 9.66 -7.86
N PRO A 49 5.27 10.02 -7.32
CA PRO A 49 4.87 9.60 -5.99
C PRO A 49 4.59 8.10 -5.97
N ILE A 50 4.63 7.51 -4.77
CA ILE A 50 4.19 6.14 -4.54
C ILE A 50 2.73 6.18 -4.14
N ILE A 51 1.88 5.40 -4.83
CA ILE A 51 0.44 5.39 -4.58
C ILE A 51 0.05 4.00 -4.08
N ILE A 52 -0.48 3.95 -2.86
CA ILE A 52 -1.05 2.75 -2.24
C ILE A 52 -2.54 3.02 -2.07
N ARG A 53 -3.39 2.19 -2.67
CA ARG A 53 -4.84 2.43 -2.60
C ARG A 53 -5.67 1.16 -2.60
N ALA A 54 -6.89 1.30 -2.13
CA ALA A 54 -7.94 0.33 -2.40
C ALA A 54 -8.33 0.31 -3.89
N GLU A 55 -8.77 -0.84 -4.38
CA GLU A 55 -9.40 -1.00 -5.69
C GLU A 55 -10.67 -0.15 -5.79
N GLU A 56 -11.50 -0.19 -4.75
CA GLU A 56 -12.69 0.63 -4.54
C GLU A 56 -12.64 1.19 -3.10
N ILE A 57 -12.90 2.48 -2.92
CA ILE A 57 -12.80 3.17 -1.62
C ILE A 57 -13.72 2.49 -0.60
N GLY A 58 -13.15 2.06 0.53
CA GLY A 58 -13.86 1.42 1.64
C GLY A 58 -14.35 0.00 1.34
N SER A 59 -13.82 -0.62 0.27
CA SER A 59 -14.24 -1.95 -0.16
C SER A 59 -13.38 -3.07 0.42
N ASP A 60 -12.14 -2.77 0.81
CA ASP A 60 -11.30 -3.65 1.60
C ASP A 60 -11.62 -3.55 3.10
N THR A 61 -11.18 -4.54 3.86
CA THR A 61 -11.22 -4.51 5.32
C THR A 61 -9.92 -5.08 5.84
N LEU A 62 -9.16 -4.23 6.54
CA LEU A 62 -7.91 -4.58 7.20
C LEU A 62 -8.19 -4.83 8.69
N ASP A 63 -8.53 -6.07 9.03
CA ASP A 63 -8.81 -6.44 10.43
C ASP A 63 -7.52 -6.53 11.27
N ASP A 64 -7.68 -6.64 12.59
CA ASP A 64 -6.62 -6.95 13.58
C ASP A 64 -5.57 -5.85 13.86
N GLY A 65 -5.96 -4.58 13.75
CA GLY A 65 -5.12 -3.46 14.23
C GLY A 65 -3.96 -3.13 13.28
N THR A 66 -4.18 -3.32 11.99
CA THR A 66 -3.23 -3.02 10.92
C THR A 66 -2.74 -1.57 10.96
N TYR A 67 -1.44 -1.40 10.78
CA TYR A 67 -0.80 -0.09 10.70
C TYR A 67 0.32 -0.06 9.66
N PHE A 68 0.53 1.13 9.10
CA PHE A 68 1.67 1.43 8.23
C PHE A 68 2.75 2.10 9.07
N ASP A 69 3.96 1.51 9.09
CA ASP A 69 5.11 2.10 9.77
C ASP A 69 5.95 2.90 8.76
N LEU A 70 5.70 4.21 8.68
CA LEU A 70 6.27 5.13 7.68
C LEU A 70 7.57 5.78 8.16
N ARG A 71 8.62 4.99 8.39
CA ARG A 71 9.93 5.52 8.81
C ARG A 71 10.77 5.94 7.61
N HIS A 72 11.28 7.16 7.65
CA HIS A 72 12.15 7.71 6.59
C HIS A 72 11.52 7.67 5.18
N CYS A 73 10.20 7.85 5.11
CA CYS A 73 9.44 7.81 3.86
C CYS A 73 9.10 9.22 3.34
N SER A 74 8.96 9.37 2.02
CA SER A 74 8.55 10.64 1.39
C SER A 74 7.73 10.43 0.12
N PHE A 75 6.81 11.37 -0.18
CA PHE A 75 5.97 11.39 -1.38
C PHE A 75 5.15 10.09 -1.57
N ILE A 76 4.51 9.63 -0.48
CA ILE A 76 3.64 8.46 -0.47
C ILE A 76 2.20 8.89 -0.24
N THR A 77 1.29 8.37 -1.04
CA THR A 77 -0.16 8.55 -0.87
C THR A 77 -0.77 7.20 -0.49
N ILE A 78 -1.45 7.14 0.65
CA ILE A 78 -2.24 5.99 1.08
C ILE A 78 -3.71 6.42 1.08
N GLN A 79 -4.58 5.74 0.32
CA GLN A 79 -5.98 6.16 0.18
C GLN A 79 -6.99 5.01 0.07
N GLY A 80 -8.17 5.23 0.66
CA GLY A 80 -9.35 4.40 0.44
C GLY A 80 -9.38 3.05 1.15
N LEU A 81 -8.38 2.73 1.97
CA LEU A 81 -8.35 1.53 2.83
C LEU A 81 -9.32 1.71 4.02
N ASN A 82 -9.89 0.61 4.51
CA ASN A 82 -10.88 0.61 5.60
C ASN A 82 -10.59 -0.41 6.71
#